data_AF-A0A961D8B2-F1
#
_entry.id   AF-A0A961D8B2-F1
#
_cell.length_a   1.000
_cell.length_b   1.000
_cell.length_c   1.000
_cell.angle_alpha   90.00
_cell.angle_beta   90.00
_cell.angle_gamma   90.00
#
_symmetry.space_group_name_H-M   'P 1'
#
loop_
_entity.id
_entity.type
_entity.pdbx_description
1 polymer ?
#
loop_
_entity_poly.entity_id
_entity_poly.type
_entity_poly.pdbx_seq_one_letter_code
_entity_poly.pdbx_strand_id
1 'polypeptide(L)'
;MTQRILLLALAITTMSHATDLRVPEAYKTVQSAIDVAKSGDVVVVSPGNYQEHLKLKAGVIVKSAGNDEKGKTGLKRAEATILEGGVEMAEKAVLDGFTVTGVGKYDEK
;
A
#
# COMPACT_ATOMS: atom_id res chain seq x y z
N MET A 1 -9.66 -26.16 -54.45
CA MET A 1 -8.29 -25.63 -54.34
C MET A 1 -8.27 -24.66 -53.17
N THR A 2 -7.64 -25.09 -52.08
CA THR A 2 -7.57 -24.45 -50.76
C THR A 2 -6.76 -23.15 -50.76
N GLN A 3 -7.22 -22.11 -50.05
CA GLN A 3 -6.32 -21.11 -49.48
C GLN A 3 -6.63 -20.83 -48.02
N ARG A 4 -5.56 -20.87 -47.23
CA ARG A 4 -5.47 -20.94 -45.78
C ARG A 4 -5.41 -19.54 -45.17
N ILE A 5 -6.19 -19.34 -44.10
CA ILE A 5 -5.89 -18.64 -42.82
C ILE A 5 -5.13 -17.31 -42.90
N LEU A 6 -5.78 -16.25 -42.40
CA LEU A 6 -5.11 -15.33 -41.47
C LEU A 6 -6.11 -14.84 -40.40
N LEU A 7 -6.14 -15.54 -39.27
CA LEU A 7 -6.76 -15.07 -38.02
C LEU A 7 -5.85 -13.96 -37.48
N LEU A 8 -6.24 -12.71 -37.67
CA LEU A 8 -5.60 -11.57 -37.02
C LEU A 8 -6.11 -11.54 -35.56
N ALA A 9 -5.41 -12.26 -34.68
CA ALA A 9 -5.67 -12.20 -33.25
C ALA A 9 -5.32 -10.80 -32.74
N LEU A 10 -6.34 -9.96 -32.56
CA LEU A 10 -6.22 -8.69 -31.84
C LEU A 10 -5.97 -9.03 -30.37
N ALA A 11 -4.69 -9.21 -30.01
CA ALA A 11 -4.27 -9.28 -28.63
C ALA A 11 -4.57 -7.91 -28.00
N ILE A 12 -5.73 -7.79 -27.36
CA ILE A 12 -6.01 -6.68 -26.44
C ILE A 12 -5.09 -6.95 -25.26
N THR A 13 -3.88 -6.39 -25.32
CA THR A 13 -2.98 -6.33 -24.19
C THR A 13 -3.63 -5.42 -23.17
N THR A 14 -4.35 -6.01 -22.22
CA THR A 14 -4.81 -5.28 -21.04
C THR A 14 -3.55 -4.74 -20.36
N MET A 15 -3.30 -3.45 -20.52
CA MET A 15 -2.34 -2.73 -19.69
C MET A 15 -2.77 -2.99 -18.26
N SER A 16 -2.05 -3.88 -17.57
CA SER A 16 -2.19 -4.07 -16.14
C SER A 16 -1.61 -2.82 -15.50
N HIS A 17 -2.42 -1.77 -15.42
CA HIS A 17 -2.11 -0.64 -14.58
C HIS A 17 -2.22 -1.15 -13.16
N ALA A 18 -1.08 -1.41 -12.52
CA ALA A 18 -1.06 -1.57 -11.07
C ALA A 18 -1.75 -0.31 -10.52
N THR A 19 -2.97 -0.48 -10.02
CA THR A 19 -3.76 0.63 -9.53
C THR A 19 -3.19 0.97 -8.17
N ASP A 20 -2.44 2.06 -8.08
CA ASP A 20 -2.03 2.60 -6.79
C ASP A 20 -3.29 3.01 -6.01
N LEU A 21 -3.53 2.35 -4.88
CA LEU A 21 -4.67 2.65 -4.01
C LEU A 21 -4.24 3.80 -3.07
N ARG A 22 -4.66 5.03 -3.41
CA ARG A 22 -4.17 6.24 -2.75
C ARG A 22 -5.04 6.66 -1.57
N VAL A 23 -4.39 6.93 -0.45
CA VAL A 23 -5.00 7.41 0.79
C VAL A 23 -4.38 8.78 1.12
N PRO A 24 -5.17 9.83 1.41
CA PRO A 24 -6.62 9.85 1.54
C PRO A 24 -7.39 10.15 0.22
N GLU A 25 -6.69 10.32 -0.90
CA GLU A 25 -7.26 10.86 -2.15
C GLU A 25 -8.40 10.02 -2.72
N ALA A 26 -8.21 8.70 -2.82
CA ALA A 26 -9.20 7.76 -3.35
C ALA A 26 -9.95 7.02 -2.25
N TYR A 27 -9.28 6.77 -1.11
CA TYR A 27 -9.83 6.07 0.05
C TYR A 27 -9.61 6.93 1.28
N LYS A 28 -10.67 7.16 2.07
CA LYS A 28 -10.57 8.01 3.28
C LYS A 28 -9.68 7.42 4.38
N THR A 29 -9.51 6.11 4.41
CA THR A 29 -8.80 5.39 5.46
C THR A 29 -7.84 4.37 4.84
N VAL A 30 -6.79 4.02 5.59
CA VAL A 30 -5.80 3.04 5.12
C VAL A 30 -6.43 1.64 5.08
N GLN A 31 -7.25 1.28 6.06
CA GLN A 31 -7.91 -0.02 6.08
C GLN A 31 -8.85 -0.21 4.88
N SER A 32 -9.63 0.80 4.50
CA SER A 32 -10.52 0.68 3.35
C SER A 32 -9.76 0.47 2.05
N ALA A 33 -8.57 1.07 1.87
CA ALA A 33 -7.72 0.78 0.72
C ALA A 33 -7.20 -0.67 0.74
N ILE A 34 -6.76 -1.16 1.91
CA ILE A 34 -6.31 -2.55 2.08
C ILE A 34 -7.43 -3.55 1.77
N ASP A 35 -8.67 -3.27 2.20
CA ASP A 35 -9.80 -4.18 2.02
C ASP A 35 -10.06 -4.48 0.52
N VAL A 36 -9.94 -3.46 -0.35
CA VAL A 36 -10.11 -3.61 -1.80
C VAL A 36 -8.84 -4.15 -2.49
N ALA A 37 -7.67 -3.97 -1.89
CA ALA A 37 -6.39 -4.41 -2.44
C ALA A 37 -6.32 -5.92 -2.65
N LYS A 38 -5.69 -6.34 -3.75
CA LYS A 38 -5.37 -7.72 -4.08
C LYS A 38 -3.88 -7.98 -3.88
N SER A 39 -3.50 -9.26 -3.80
CA SER A 39 -2.10 -9.65 -3.71
C SER A 39 -1.30 -9.08 -4.89
N GLY A 40 -0.22 -8.36 -4.59
CA GLY A 40 0.60 -7.62 -5.55
C GLY A 40 0.25 -6.14 -5.68
N ASP A 41 -0.89 -5.68 -5.14
CA ASP A 41 -1.26 -4.27 -5.17
C ASP A 41 -0.45 -3.43 -4.18
N VAL A 42 -0.32 -2.15 -4.50
CA VAL A 42 0.36 -1.15 -3.67
C VAL A 42 -0.65 -0.12 -3.17
N VAL A 43 -0.77 -0.02 -1.85
CA VAL A 43 -1.49 1.06 -1.16
C VAL A 43 -0.49 2.17 -0.88
N VAL A 44 -0.72 3.35 -1.44
CA VAL A 44 0.15 4.52 -1.27
C VAL A 44 -0.53 5.48 -0.29
N VAL A 45 0.10 5.71 0.85
CA VAL A 45 -0.45 6.54 1.93
C VAL A 45 0.33 7.85 2.00
N SER A 46 -0.35 8.96 1.74
CA SER A 46 0.21 10.29 1.91
C SER A 46 0.54 10.57 3.39
N PRO A 47 1.54 11.42 3.66
CA PRO A 47 1.86 11.88 5.01
C PRO A 47 0.64 12.33 5.80
N GLY A 48 0.58 11.92 7.06
CA GLY A 48 -0.58 12.18 7.92
C GLY A 48 -0.57 11.33 9.17
N ASN A 49 -1.50 11.63 10.07
CA ASN A 49 -1.73 10.85 11.28
C ASN A 49 -3.00 10.01 11.09
N TYR A 50 -2.86 8.70 11.14
CA TYR A 50 -3.92 7.73 10.93
C TYR A 50 -4.15 6.96 12.22
N GLN A 51 -5.32 7.12 12.84
CA GLN A 51 -5.73 6.41 14.05
C GLN A 51 -6.54 5.17 13.67
N GLU A 52 -5.85 4.10 13.29
CA GLU A 52 -6.45 2.89 12.73
C GLU A 52 -5.72 1.63 13.22
N HIS A 53 -6.45 0.52 13.35
CA HIS A 53 -5.83 -0.80 13.48
C HIS A 53 -5.81 -1.45 12.10
N LEU A 54 -4.62 -1.65 11.54
CA LEU A 54 -4.47 -2.21 10.21
C LEU A 54 -4.40 -3.73 10.23
N LYS A 55 -5.21 -4.38 9.39
CA LYS A 55 -5.11 -5.79 9.09
C LYS A 55 -4.67 -5.96 7.64
N LEU A 56 -3.40 -6.32 7.46
CA LEU A 56 -2.83 -6.50 6.14
C LEU A 56 -3.35 -7.79 5.47
N LYS A 57 -3.42 -7.76 4.15
CA LYS A 57 -3.75 -8.94 3.33
C LYS A 57 -2.48 -9.53 2.73
N ALA A 58 -2.51 -10.83 2.47
CA ALA A 58 -1.35 -11.54 1.96
C ALA A 58 -0.89 -10.95 0.61
N GLY A 59 0.40 -10.63 0.51
CA GLY A 59 1.02 -10.05 -0.69
C GLY A 59 0.64 -8.59 -0.99
N VAL A 60 -0.08 -7.89 -0.10
CA VAL A 60 -0.36 -6.45 -0.26
C VAL A 60 0.82 -5.63 0.28
N ILE A 61 1.23 -4.62 -0.48
CA ILE A 61 2.27 -3.68 -0.08
C ILE A 61 1.59 -2.38 0.34
N VAL A 62 1.81 -1.95 1.57
CA VAL A 62 1.34 -0.65 2.08
C VAL A 62 2.56 0.22 2.29
N LYS A 63 2.62 1.32 1.56
CA LYS A 63 3.78 2.19 1.49
C LYS A 63 3.40 3.64 1.79
N SER A 64 4.12 4.24 2.71
CA SER A 64 4.09 5.68 2.90
C SER A 64 4.70 6.36 1.68
N ALA A 65 4.00 7.36 1.12
CA ALA A 65 4.56 8.23 0.09
C ALA A 65 5.77 9.03 0.63
N GLY A 66 5.91 9.12 1.97
CA GLY A 66 6.91 9.94 2.64
C GLY A 66 6.66 11.43 2.42
N ASN A 67 7.51 12.28 2.99
CA ASN A 67 7.59 13.69 2.58
C ASN A 67 8.68 13.85 1.50
N ASP A 68 8.48 14.79 0.57
CA ASP A 68 9.51 15.18 -0.39
C ASP A 68 10.66 15.99 0.26
N GLU A 69 10.56 16.26 1.56
CA GLU A 69 11.57 16.99 2.30
C GLU A 69 12.78 16.10 2.60
N LYS A 70 13.99 16.60 2.32
CA LYS A 70 15.21 15.96 2.77
C LYS A 70 15.22 15.93 4.30
N GLY A 71 15.27 14.73 4.89
CA GLY A 71 15.53 14.59 6.32
C GLY A 71 16.88 15.23 6.69
N LYS A 72 17.09 15.51 7.99
CA LYS A 72 18.32 16.17 8.51
C LYS A 72 19.63 15.44 8.18
N THR A 73 19.58 14.20 7.70
CA THR A 73 20.73 13.38 7.25
C THR A 73 20.81 13.22 5.73
N GLY A 74 19.97 13.92 4.96
CA GLY A 74 19.90 13.80 3.50
C GLY A 74 19.16 12.55 2.99
N LEU A 75 18.72 11.67 3.90
CA LEU A 75 17.83 10.56 3.60
C LEU A 75 16.38 11.06 3.65
N LYS A 76 15.57 10.75 2.63
CA LYS A 76 14.12 10.98 2.65
C LYS A 76 13.57 10.21 3.86
N ARG A 77 13.13 10.91 4.91
CA ARG A 77 12.51 10.24 6.05
C ARG A 77 11.09 9.90 5.65
N ALA A 78 10.78 8.61 5.54
CA ALA A 78 9.40 8.15 5.33
C ALA A 78 8.47 8.46 6.54
N GLU A 79 9.01 8.98 7.63
CA GLU A 79 8.42 9.07 8.97
C GLU A 79 7.39 10.21 9.16
N ALA A 80 6.81 10.76 8.09
CA ALA A 80 5.71 11.72 8.21
C ALA A 80 4.33 11.04 8.29
N THR A 81 4.28 9.73 8.04
CA THR A 81 3.06 8.92 8.17
C THR A 81 3.09 8.21 9.51
N ILE A 82 2.28 8.71 10.44
CA ILE A 82 2.11 8.15 11.77
C ILE A 82 0.86 7.28 11.76
N LEU A 83 1.03 6.02 12.15
CA LEU A 83 -0.07 5.10 12.41
C LEU A 83 -0.19 4.92 13.92
N GLU A 84 -1.24 5.47 14.51
CA GLU A 84 -1.54 5.28 15.92
C GLU A 84 -2.51 4.10 16.08
N GLY A 85 -1.97 2.93 16.45
CA GLY A 85 -2.76 1.70 16.53
C GLY A 85 -1.92 0.43 16.42
N GLY A 86 -2.60 -0.66 16.05
CA GLY A 86 -1.99 -1.96 15.84
C GLY A 86 -1.82 -2.30 14.36
N VAL A 87 -0.91 -3.23 14.06
CA VAL A 87 -0.75 -3.82 12.73
C VAL A 87 -0.76 -5.34 12.85
N GLU A 88 -1.72 -5.98 12.19
CA GLU A 88 -1.74 -7.43 11.97
C GLU A 88 -1.10 -7.73 10.61
N MET A 89 0.07 -8.38 10.62
CA MET A 89 0.79 -8.77 9.41
C MET A 89 0.18 -10.04 8.79
N ALA A 90 0.14 -10.09 7.45
CA ALA A 90 -0.17 -11.30 6.69
C ALA A 90 1.05 -11.81 5.90
N GLU A 91 0.97 -13.02 5.36
CA GLU A 91 2.06 -13.62 4.59
C GLU A 91 2.44 -12.73 3.39
N LYS A 92 3.74 -12.44 3.23
CA LYS A 92 4.27 -11.57 2.16
C LYS A 92 3.68 -10.15 2.13
N ALA A 93 2.95 -9.74 3.17
CA ALA A 93 2.54 -8.35 3.30
C ALA A 93 3.75 -7.49 3.66
N VAL A 94 3.77 -6.26 3.15
CA VAL A 94 4.84 -5.30 3.42
C VAL A 94 4.22 -4.02 3.96
N LEU A 95 4.74 -3.53 5.07
CA LEU A 95 4.47 -2.19 5.58
C LEU A 95 5.76 -1.39 5.51
N ASP A 96 5.82 -0.37 4.66
CA ASP A 96 7.03 0.40 4.39
C ASP A 96 6.84 1.88 4.71
N GLY A 97 7.75 2.43 5.49
CA GLY A 97 7.81 3.87 5.75
C GLY A 97 6.79 4.43 6.75
N PHE A 98 6.36 3.63 7.72
CA PHE A 98 5.43 4.07 8.78
C PHE A 98 6.11 4.20 10.12
N THR A 99 5.76 5.24 10.87
CA THR A 99 5.99 5.29 12.31
C THR A 99 4.74 4.74 13.00
N VAL A 100 4.83 3.57 13.63
CA VAL A 100 3.70 2.97 14.35
C VAL A 100 3.82 3.31 15.84
N THR A 101 2.81 3.94 16.41
CA THR A 101 2.74 4.33 17.82
C THR A 101 1.55 3.66 18.51
N GLY A 102 1.54 3.64 19.84
CA GLY A 102 0.47 2.99 20.61
C GLY A 102 0.53 1.45 20.61
N VAL A 103 1.62 0.87 20.10
CA VAL A 103 1.89 -0.58 20.12
C VAL A 103 2.32 -1.04 21.51
N GLY A 104 1.34 -1.21 22.39
CA GLY A 104 1.51 -1.83 23.69
C GLY A 104 1.19 -0.91 24.86
N LYS A 105 0.19 -1.30 25.66
CA LYS A 105 0.22 -0.99 27.09
C LYS A 105 1.23 -1.95 27.70
N TYR A 106 2.36 -1.42 28.19
CA TYR A 106 3.28 -2.22 29.00
C TYR A 106 2.56 -2.48 30.33
N ASP A 107 2.09 -3.70 30.56
CA ASP A 107 1.56 -4.13 31.85
C ASP A 107 2.79 -4.35 32.77
N GLU A 108 3.22 -3.32 33.50
CA GLU A 108 4.20 -3.47 34.57
C GLU A 108 3.52 -4.29 35.69
N LYS A 109 3.80 -5.59 35.76
CA LYS A 109 3.47 -6.42 36.94
C LYS A 109 4.67 -6.56 37.85
#